data_AF-A0A9P8RQN3-F1
#
_entry.id   AF-A0A9P8RQN3-F1
#
_cell.length_a   1.000
_cell.length_b   1.000
_cell.length_c   1.000
_cell.angle_alpha   90.00
_cell.angle_beta   90.00
_cell.angle_gamma   90.00
#
_symmetry.space_group_name_H-M   'P 1'
#
loop_
_entity.id
_entity.type
_entity.pdbx_description
1 polymer ?
#
loop_
_entity_poly.entity_id
_entity_poly.type
_entity_poly.pdbx_seq_one_letter_code
_entity_poly.pdbx_strand_id
1 'polypeptide(L)'
;MATQTAIKPRTHNDYTVGWVCALPKEQTAATAMLDRIHPDLTKPPNDPNTYTLGSIGKQNVVISCLPKGMIGNNSAAIFATQMARTFPSVKVGLMVGIGGGIPPKVRLGDVVISAPAGQYQGVVQWDLGKTEKGGKFRRIGGLNSPPSALLTALTKMETKIRMNGSKIPQYLDDLEKKWPNLVPEYTRSTSLKDPLFVTDSLYRDRGIWQTVFSVLWEGILAFLGILLGWGALASIDHGANGVASSQIKSRDMHVHYGLIASGNQVIKDAGFRDRLNESLGGNVLCVEMEAAGLMNNFPCIVIRGICDYADSQKNDDWQEYAAAVAAACAKELLEYVQPSDLDGECPIKDILGQVLDAVSRTGAIVETVRSRLDQKDDLEILNWITPFEHGPQQSDYFRKRQPGTGQWLLRSAEFQEWLETSKQILFCPGIPGAGKTILTSIVINDLYNRFRGDTTVGIAYVYCNYQQKDEQRVDNLLSSLLKQLAESQSSLPGSVKDLYNQHKQKRIRPSLDEILRVLRSVAMIFSRAFIIVDALDECQVSDNCRARFLSELFILQMHGANIFATSRFIPEILDRFETSVSVEIRAANDDVAKYIEGHVGQLPSIVKENQQLQGEIKAGISEAVDGMYVLS
;
A
#
# COMPACT_ATOMS: atom_id res chain seq x y z
N MET A 1 35.74 26.54 45.93
CA MET A 1 34.42 26.37 45.29
C MET A 1 34.66 25.72 43.93
N ALA A 2 34.38 24.42 43.80
CA ALA A 2 34.48 23.71 42.53
C ALA A 2 33.22 24.01 41.71
N THR A 3 33.41 24.52 40.50
CA THR A 3 32.37 24.79 39.51
C THR A 3 31.67 23.49 39.14
N GLN A 4 30.41 23.34 39.56
CA GLN A 4 29.50 22.33 39.02
C GLN A 4 29.26 22.62 37.54
N THR A 5 29.87 21.83 36.66
CA THR A 5 29.54 21.84 35.23
C THR A 5 28.08 21.40 35.06
N ALA A 6 27.22 22.34 34.65
CA ALA A 6 25.82 22.06 34.35
C ALA A 6 25.73 20.98 33.25
N ILE A 7 25.18 19.82 33.58
CA ILE A 7 24.97 18.72 32.64
C ILE A 7 23.89 19.17 31.66
N LYS A 8 24.25 19.30 30.37
CA LYS A 8 23.29 19.61 29.30
C LYS A 8 22.16 18.57 29.32
N PRO A 9 20.88 18.98 29.28
CA PRO A 9 19.77 18.05 29.23
C PRO A 9 19.82 17.24 27.93
N ARG A 10 19.64 15.92 28.05
CA ARG A 10 19.59 15.01 26.90
C ARG A 10 18.23 15.08 26.21
N THR A 11 18.23 14.70 24.94
CA THR A 11 17.09 14.67 24.04
C THR A 11 17.05 13.31 23.32
N HIS A 12 15.94 13.00 22.67
CA HIS A 12 15.80 11.76 21.88
C HIS A 12 16.86 11.64 20.77
N ASN A 13 17.39 12.76 20.27
CA ASN A 13 18.42 12.79 19.23
C ASN A 13 19.81 12.37 19.73
N ASP A 14 20.02 12.31 21.04
CA ASP A 14 21.32 11.98 21.62
C ASP A 14 21.59 10.47 21.66
N TYR A 15 20.60 9.63 21.35
CA TYR A 15 20.68 8.16 21.43
C TYR A 15 20.86 7.57 20.03
N THR A 16 21.92 6.78 19.87
CA THR A 16 22.35 6.23 18.57
C THR A 16 22.25 4.72 18.47
N VAL A 17 22.14 4.03 19.61
CA VAL A 17 22.06 2.57 19.71
C VAL A 17 20.73 2.18 20.35
N GLY A 18 19.96 1.35 19.65
CA GLY A 18 18.77 0.71 20.20
C GLY A 18 19.11 -0.69 20.73
N TRP A 19 18.61 -1.04 21.90
CA TRP A 19 18.79 -2.36 22.52
C TRP A 19 17.40 -2.93 22.82
N VAL A 20 17.06 -4.02 22.12
CA VAL A 20 15.76 -4.69 22.22
C VAL A 20 15.90 -5.98 23.02
N CYS A 21 14.99 -6.17 23.96
CA CYS A 21 14.83 -7.37 24.77
C CYS A 21 13.43 -7.96 24.55
N ALA A 22 13.30 -9.28 24.58
CA ALA A 22 12.01 -9.96 24.47
C ALA A 22 11.35 -10.17 25.85
N LEU A 23 12.15 -10.35 26.90
CA LEU A 23 11.68 -10.70 28.24
C LEU A 23 12.13 -9.69 29.31
N PRO A 24 11.33 -9.48 30.38
CA PRO A 24 11.71 -8.60 31.48
C PRO A 24 13.05 -8.96 32.16
N LYS A 25 13.39 -10.26 32.23
CA LYS A 25 14.68 -10.72 32.77
C LYS A 25 15.87 -10.29 31.91
N GLU A 26 15.69 -10.27 30.60
CA GLU A 26 16.69 -9.77 29.65
C GLU A 26 16.85 -8.25 29.78
N GLN A 27 15.74 -7.52 29.93
CA GLN A 27 15.78 -6.07 30.18
C GLN A 27 16.45 -5.72 31.51
N THR A 28 16.23 -6.54 32.54
CA THR A 28 16.86 -6.37 33.86
C THR A 28 18.37 -6.51 33.73
N ALA A 29 18.86 -7.57 33.07
CA ALA A 29 20.27 -7.77 32.78
C ALA A 29 20.87 -6.63 31.94
N ALA A 30 20.17 -6.20 30.87
CA ALA A 30 20.60 -5.10 30.02
C ALA A 30 20.73 -3.78 30.79
N THR A 31 19.75 -3.46 31.64
CA THR A 31 19.75 -2.25 32.47
C THR A 31 20.91 -2.26 33.47
N ALA A 32 21.19 -3.44 34.06
CA ALA A 32 22.29 -3.60 35.01
C ALA A 32 23.67 -3.31 34.39
N MET A 33 23.81 -3.51 33.07
CA MET A 33 25.06 -3.29 32.33
C MET A 33 25.35 -1.82 31.99
N LEU A 34 24.38 -0.91 32.13
CA LEU A 34 24.58 0.52 31.90
C LEU A 34 25.62 1.11 32.85
N ASP A 35 26.58 1.86 32.31
CA ASP A 35 27.55 2.63 33.11
C ASP A 35 26.84 3.75 33.85
N ARG A 36 25.92 4.45 33.15
CA ARG A 36 25.04 5.47 33.71
C ARG A 36 23.63 5.29 33.20
N ILE A 37 22.66 5.38 34.11
CA ILE A 37 21.24 5.47 33.79
C ILE A 37 20.91 6.96 33.63
N HIS A 38 20.18 7.31 32.57
CA HIS A 38 19.74 8.66 32.27
C HIS A 38 18.29 8.84 32.73
N PRO A 39 17.86 10.07 33.07
CA PRO A 39 16.45 10.35 33.33
C PRO A 39 15.57 10.04 32.11
N ASP A 40 14.32 9.69 32.39
CA ASP A 40 13.32 9.44 31.34
C ASP A 40 13.04 10.70 30.52
N LEU A 41 12.73 10.49 29.25
CA LEU A 41 12.28 11.55 28.33
C LEU A 41 10.78 11.42 28.08
N THR A 42 10.11 12.55 27.84
CA THR A 42 8.68 12.57 27.52
C THR A 42 8.43 11.92 26.17
N LYS A 43 7.71 10.78 26.16
CA LYS A 43 7.39 10.07 24.92
C LYS A 43 6.21 10.69 24.16
N PRO A 44 6.16 10.53 22.82
CA PRO A 44 4.99 10.89 22.03
C PRO A 44 3.73 10.13 22.48
N PRO A 45 2.53 10.72 22.39
CA PRO A 45 1.28 10.07 22.84
C PRO A 45 0.94 8.79 22.07
N ASN A 46 1.46 8.65 20.85
CA ASN A 46 1.22 7.51 19.97
C ASN A 46 2.28 6.41 20.09
N ASP A 47 3.13 6.46 21.12
CA ASP A 47 4.15 5.45 21.40
C ASP A 47 3.79 4.65 22.67
N PRO A 48 3.34 3.39 22.54
CA PRO A 48 2.97 2.57 23.68
C PRO A 48 4.19 2.04 24.45
N ASN A 49 5.40 2.16 23.91
CA ASN A 49 6.59 1.54 24.47
C ASN A 49 7.06 2.26 25.75
N THR A 50 7.91 1.55 26.50
CA THR A 50 8.63 2.07 27.67
C THR A 50 10.12 1.92 27.42
N TYR A 51 10.89 2.94 27.77
CA TYR A 51 12.30 3.03 27.47
C TYR A 51 13.12 3.22 28.73
N THR A 52 14.22 2.47 28.84
CA THR A 52 15.28 2.73 29.81
C THR A 52 16.43 3.38 29.06
N LEU A 53 16.87 4.55 29.53
CA LEU A 53 17.88 5.34 28.85
C LEU A 53 19.20 5.28 29.60
N GLY A 54 20.32 5.17 28.90
CA GLY A 54 21.63 5.17 29.55
C GLY A 54 22.82 5.31 28.61
N SER A 55 24.01 5.06 29.14
CA SER A 55 25.25 5.02 28.38
C SER A 55 26.09 3.79 28.69
N ILE A 56 26.77 3.27 27.67
CA ILE A 56 27.82 2.25 27.76
C ILE A 56 29.03 2.77 27.00
N GLY A 57 30.16 2.94 27.68
CA GLY A 57 31.35 3.56 27.12
C GLY A 57 31.04 4.94 26.54
N LYS A 58 31.23 5.10 25.23
CA LYS A 58 30.95 6.35 24.50
C LYS A 58 29.55 6.42 23.89
N GLN A 59 28.76 5.34 24.00
CA GLN A 59 27.48 5.22 23.31
C GLN A 59 26.32 5.53 24.25
N ASN A 60 25.35 6.30 23.75
CA ASN A 60 24.06 6.47 24.40
C ASN A 60 23.10 5.42 23.86
N VAL A 61 22.53 4.64 24.77
CA VAL A 61 21.73 3.45 24.47
C VAL A 61 20.29 3.67 24.93
N VAL A 62 19.34 3.33 24.07
CA VAL A 62 17.93 3.19 24.44
C VAL A 62 17.59 1.71 24.54
N ILE A 63 17.27 1.25 25.75
CA ILE A 63 16.87 -0.13 26.04
C ILE A 63 15.35 -0.18 26.09
N SER A 64 14.76 -1.23 25.53
CA SER A 64 13.33 -1.42 25.57
C SER A 64 12.96 -2.90 25.49
N CYS A 65 11.87 -3.30 26.14
CA CYS A 65 11.41 -4.68 26.21
C CYS A 65 10.04 -4.84 25.56
N LEU A 66 9.86 -5.92 24.80
CA LEU A 66 8.56 -6.26 24.24
C LEU A 66 7.48 -6.33 25.33
N PRO A 67 6.22 -5.94 25.01
CA PRO A 67 5.13 -6.02 25.97
C PRO A 67 4.96 -7.44 26.52
N LYS A 68 4.64 -7.53 27.82
CA LYS A 68 4.49 -8.82 28.51
C LYS A 68 3.47 -9.70 27.79
N GLY A 69 3.89 -10.90 27.38
CA GLY A 69 3.05 -11.86 26.65
C GLY A 69 2.96 -11.65 25.14
N MET A 70 3.63 -10.64 24.58
CA MET A 70 3.66 -10.34 23.15
C MET A 70 5.04 -10.65 22.55
N ILE A 71 5.41 -11.94 22.55
CA ILE A 71 6.65 -12.46 21.97
C ILE A 71 6.46 -12.77 20.48
N GLY A 72 7.54 -12.82 19.70
CA GLY A 72 7.56 -13.24 18.31
C GLY A 72 7.91 -12.12 17.33
N ASN A 73 8.13 -12.51 16.07
CA ASN A 73 8.66 -11.63 15.03
C ASN A 73 7.82 -10.35 14.81
N ASN A 74 6.49 -10.47 14.79
CA ASN A 74 5.60 -9.34 14.52
C ASN A 74 5.66 -8.28 15.63
N SER A 75 5.63 -8.74 16.88
CA SER A 75 5.72 -7.86 18.04
C SER A 75 7.06 -7.13 18.06
N ALA A 76 8.16 -7.85 17.78
CA ALA A 76 9.49 -7.26 17.67
C ALA A 76 9.56 -6.18 16.59
N ALA A 77 9.04 -6.45 15.39
CA ALA A 77 9.06 -5.52 14.27
C ALA A 77 8.28 -4.21 14.55
N ILE A 78 7.06 -4.32 15.09
CA ILE A 78 6.23 -3.16 15.45
C ILE A 78 6.95 -2.30 16.49
N PHE A 79 7.51 -2.96 17.48
CA PHE A 79 8.17 -2.31 18.60
C PHE A 79 9.42 -1.54 18.19
N ALA A 80 10.27 -2.16 17.37
CA ALA A 80 11.45 -1.54 16.80
C ALA A 80 11.13 -0.33 15.91
N THR A 81 10.04 -0.42 15.13
CA THR A 81 9.54 0.69 14.31
C THR A 81 9.19 1.91 15.18
N GLN A 82 8.52 1.70 16.31
CA GLN A 82 8.17 2.78 17.23
C GLN A 82 9.41 3.38 17.91
N MET A 83 10.38 2.55 18.33
CA MET A 83 11.67 3.03 18.84
C MET A 83 12.39 3.92 17.84
N ALA A 84 12.49 3.50 16.57
CA ALA A 84 13.14 4.29 15.53
C ALA A 84 12.43 5.63 15.27
N ARG A 85 11.10 5.68 15.44
CA ARG A 85 10.32 6.92 15.32
C ARG A 85 10.56 7.87 16.49
N THR A 86 10.60 7.35 17.71
CA THR A 86 10.78 8.15 18.94
C THR A 86 12.23 8.58 19.13
N PHE A 87 13.19 7.75 18.73
CA PHE A 87 14.63 8.03 18.79
C PHE A 87 15.20 8.11 17.36
N PRO A 88 15.03 9.26 16.69
CA PRO A 88 15.32 9.42 15.27
C PRO A 88 16.81 9.33 14.92
N SER A 89 17.70 9.39 15.91
CA SER A 89 19.15 9.25 15.73
C SER A 89 19.66 7.82 15.95
N VAL A 90 18.79 6.85 16.26
CA VAL A 90 19.19 5.45 16.35
C VAL A 90 19.56 4.95 14.96
N LYS A 91 20.78 4.41 14.84
CA LYS A 91 21.36 3.94 13.58
C LYS A 91 21.58 2.43 13.56
N VAL A 92 21.90 1.86 14.72
CA VAL A 92 22.15 0.42 14.88
C VAL A 92 21.37 -0.13 16.06
N GLY A 93 21.01 -1.40 15.94
CA GLY A 93 20.31 -2.18 16.95
C GLY A 93 21.14 -3.29 17.57
N LEU A 94 20.82 -3.65 18.79
CA LEU A 94 21.19 -4.92 19.42
C LEU A 94 19.89 -5.67 19.76
N MET A 95 19.79 -6.93 19.40
CA MET A 95 18.76 -7.84 19.93
C MET A 95 19.43 -8.79 20.89
N VAL A 96 19.24 -8.55 22.19
CA VAL A 96 19.97 -9.27 23.24
C VAL A 96 19.00 -10.00 24.14
N GLY A 97 19.28 -11.27 24.36
CA GLY A 97 18.46 -12.09 25.23
C GLY A 97 18.95 -13.51 25.33
N ILE A 98 18.03 -14.45 25.54
CA ILE A 98 18.33 -15.87 25.71
C ILE A 98 17.95 -16.70 24.48
N GLY A 99 18.56 -17.87 24.34
CA GLY A 99 18.26 -18.81 23.27
C GLY A 99 18.66 -20.25 23.61
N GLY A 100 18.19 -21.19 22.81
CA GLY A 100 18.52 -22.61 22.93
C GLY A 100 19.79 -22.94 22.14
N GLY A 101 20.78 -23.57 22.78
CA GLY A 101 22.05 -23.95 22.17
C GLY A 101 21.97 -25.25 21.37
N ILE A 102 22.82 -25.39 20.36
CA ILE A 102 22.95 -26.61 19.57
C ILE A 102 24.19 -27.41 20.03
N PRO A 103 24.02 -28.50 20.80
CA PRO A 103 25.14 -29.34 21.21
C PRO A 103 25.71 -30.16 20.03
N PRO A 104 26.95 -30.64 20.12
CA PRO A 104 27.92 -30.41 21.20
C PRO A 104 28.69 -29.08 21.05
N LYS A 105 28.32 -28.22 20.08
CA LYS A 105 29.07 -27.01 19.72
C LYS A 105 29.00 -25.93 20.78
N VAL A 106 27.85 -25.80 21.44
CA VAL A 106 27.53 -24.75 22.40
C VAL A 106 27.01 -25.38 23.69
N ARG A 107 27.29 -24.75 24.84
CA ARG A 107 26.91 -25.23 26.19
C ARG A 107 26.05 -24.24 26.95
N LEU A 108 25.42 -24.68 28.05
CA LEU A 108 24.69 -23.77 28.93
C LEU A 108 25.63 -22.73 29.55
N GLY A 109 25.19 -21.48 29.54
CA GLY A 109 25.99 -20.34 30.01
C GLY A 109 27.00 -19.79 29.00
N ASP A 110 27.14 -20.38 27.81
CA ASP A 110 27.83 -19.77 26.68
C ASP A 110 27.01 -18.60 26.09
N VAL A 111 27.63 -17.80 25.23
CA VAL A 111 26.96 -16.76 24.44
C VAL A 111 27.25 -16.91 22.95
N VAL A 112 26.22 -16.72 22.13
CA VAL A 112 26.31 -16.77 20.67
C VAL A 112 26.00 -15.38 20.10
N ILE A 113 26.89 -14.87 19.25
CA ILE A 113 26.69 -13.63 18.50
C ILE A 113 26.44 -13.99 17.03
N SER A 114 25.39 -13.40 16.44
CA SER A 114 25.08 -13.60 15.02
C SER A 114 26.20 -13.05 14.14
N ALA A 115 26.78 -13.90 13.31
CA ALA A 115 27.81 -13.51 12.35
C ALA A 115 27.58 -14.21 11.00
N PRO A 116 27.81 -13.54 9.86
CA PRO A 116 27.70 -14.17 8.54
C PRO A 116 28.50 -15.47 8.45
N ALA A 117 27.88 -16.54 7.96
CA ALA A 117 28.46 -17.88 7.90
C ALA A 117 27.97 -18.61 6.64
N GLY A 118 28.90 -18.90 5.72
CA GLY A 118 28.58 -19.53 4.44
C GLY A 118 27.59 -18.70 3.62
N GLN A 119 26.46 -19.29 3.26
CA GLN A 119 25.39 -18.61 2.50
C GLN A 119 24.44 -17.76 3.35
N TYR A 120 24.60 -17.77 4.69
CA TYR A 120 23.67 -17.10 5.61
C TYR A 120 24.27 -15.84 6.20
N GLN A 121 23.44 -14.82 6.37
CA GLN A 121 23.85 -13.50 6.84
C GLN A 121 23.87 -13.36 8.38
N GLY A 122 24.03 -14.47 9.10
CA GLY A 122 24.11 -14.53 10.57
C GLY A 122 22.81 -14.90 11.28
N VAL A 123 21.66 -14.55 10.72
CA VAL A 123 20.35 -15.02 11.18
C VAL A 123 19.58 -15.66 10.03
N VAL A 124 18.89 -16.75 10.30
CA VAL A 124 18.01 -17.42 9.34
C VAL A 124 16.62 -17.60 9.92
N GLN A 125 15.59 -17.12 9.20
CA GLN A 125 14.22 -17.47 9.53
C GLN A 125 13.93 -18.90 9.07
N TRP A 126 13.78 -19.84 10.00
CA TRP A 126 13.66 -21.26 9.66
C TRP A 126 12.23 -21.69 9.31
N ASP A 127 11.22 -20.95 9.79
CA ASP A 127 9.80 -21.27 9.63
C ASP A 127 9.12 -20.55 8.44
N LEU A 128 9.86 -19.75 7.67
CA LEU A 128 9.35 -19.05 6.49
C LEU A 128 9.65 -19.82 5.19
N GLY A 129 8.60 -20.35 4.56
CA GLY A 129 8.76 -21.24 3.41
C GLY A 129 7.45 -21.66 2.76
N LYS A 130 7.58 -22.48 1.72
CA LYS A 130 6.46 -23.08 1.00
C LYS A 130 6.43 -24.58 1.31
N THR A 131 5.24 -25.11 1.55
CA THR A 131 5.02 -26.54 1.59
C THR A 131 4.85 -27.07 0.16
N GLU A 132 5.75 -27.96 -0.25
CA GLU A 132 5.72 -28.63 -1.55
C GLU A 132 4.98 -29.98 -1.46
N LYS A 133 4.73 -30.62 -2.61
CA LYS A 133 4.06 -31.93 -2.67
C LYS A 133 4.76 -32.94 -1.75
N GLY A 134 3.96 -33.71 -1.01
CA GLY A 134 4.47 -34.67 -0.02
C GLY A 134 4.86 -34.07 1.33
N GLY A 135 4.47 -32.82 1.62
CA GLY A 135 4.71 -32.18 2.92
C GLY A 135 6.14 -31.65 3.10
N LYS A 136 6.95 -31.63 2.03
CA LYS A 136 8.33 -31.14 2.08
C LYS A 136 8.33 -29.63 2.19
N PHE A 137 8.91 -29.10 3.27
CA PHE A 137 9.04 -27.67 3.46
C PHE A 137 10.27 -27.12 2.72
N ARG A 138 10.09 -26.08 1.91
CA ARG A 138 11.16 -25.33 1.26
C ARG A 138 11.20 -23.90 1.79
N ARG A 139 12.27 -23.58 2.52
CA ARG A 139 12.53 -22.21 3.01
C ARG A 139 12.60 -21.22 1.84
N ILE A 140 12.06 -20.02 2.04
CA ILE A 140 12.14 -18.92 1.07
C ILE A 140 12.67 -17.66 1.73
N GLY A 141 13.28 -16.79 0.93
CA GLY A 141 13.79 -15.51 1.39
C GLY A 141 15.13 -15.58 2.13
N GLY A 142 15.66 -14.39 2.42
CA GLY A 142 16.86 -14.17 3.22
C GLY A 142 16.64 -12.98 4.14
N LEU A 143 17.41 -12.94 5.23
CA LEU A 143 17.47 -11.80 6.14
C LEU A 143 18.75 -11.01 5.85
N ASN A 144 18.70 -9.70 6.12
CA ASN A 144 19.87 -8.84 6.00
C ASN A 144 20.98 -9.22 7.00
N SER A 145 22.21 -8.82 6.69
CA SER A 145 23.36 -8.96 7.59
C SER A 145 23.32 -7.90 8.70
N PRO A 146 23.95 -8.15 9.86
CA PRO A 146 24.19 -7.11 10.85
C PRO A 146 24.93 -5.89 10.25
N PRO A 147 24.71 -4.67 10.80
CA PRO A 147 25.40 -3.45 10.36
C PRO A 147 26.92 -3.59 10.29
N SER A 148 27.52 -2.93 9.31
CA SER A 148 28.96 -2.98 9.07
C SER A 148 29.77 -2.45 10.25
N ALA A 149 29.25 -1.41 10.93
CA ALA A 149 29.82 -0.85 12.14
C ALA A 149 29.91 -1.90 13.27
N LEU A 150 28.86 -2.70 13.45
CA LEU A 150 28.82 -3.74 14.49
C LEU A 150 29.71 -4.94 14.13
N LEU A 151 29.76 -5.35 12.86
CA LEU A 151 30.66 -6.43 12.41
C LEU A 151 32.14 -6.04 12.54
N THR A 152 32.48 -4.78 12.25
CA THR A 152 33.86 -4.28 12.42
C THR A 152 34.26 -4.24 13.89
N ALA A 153 33.35 -3.77 14.76
CA ALA A 153 33.55 -3.81 16.20
C ALA A 153 33.69 -5.25 16.72
N LEU A 154 32.91 -6.19 16.16
CA LEU A 154 32.97 -7.61 16.50
C LEU A 154 34.33 -8.22 16.17
N THR A 155 34.89 -7.94 14.99
CA THR A 155 36.25 -8.41 14.62
C THR A 155 37.31 -7.91 15.59
N LYS A 156 37.20 -6.65 16.03
CA LYS A 156 38.10 -6.08 17.03
C LYS A 156 37.93 -6.72 18.40
N MET A 157 36.69 -6.93 18.84
CA MET A 157 36.35 -7.62 20.09
C MET A 157 36.90 -9.04 20.11
N GLU A 158 36.65 -9.84 19.07
CA GLU A 158 37.15 -11.22 18.93
C GLU A 158 38.68 -11.27 19.05
N THR A 159 39.38 -10.34 18.37
CA THR A 159 40.84 -10.22 18.47
C THR A 159 41.28 -9.95 19.90
N LYS A 160 40.61 -9.03 20.61
CA LYS A 160 40.97 -8.66 21.99
C LYS A 160 40.67 -9.77 22.99
N ILE A 161 39.56 -10.48 22.83
CA ILE A 161 39.23 -11.65 23.64
C ILE A 161 40.29 -12.74 23.49
N ARG A 162 40.77 -13.01 22.27
CA ARG A 162 41.86 -13.98 22.04
C ARG A 162 43.17 -13.58 22.70
N MET A 163 43.49 -12.29 22.73
CA MET A 163 44.75 -11.80 23.32
C MET A 163 44.70 -11.74 24.85
N ASN A 164 43.60 -11.28 25.42
CA ASN A 164 43.54 -10.82 26.81
C ASN A 164 42.47 -11.53 27.65
N GLY A 165 41.67 -12.42 27.06
CA GLY A 165 40.44 -12.93 27.67
C GLY A 165 39.26 -11.97 27.54
N SER A 166 38.05 -12.46 27.82
CA SER A 166 36.83 -11.66 27.81
C SER A 166 36.67 -10.87 29.10
N LYS A 167 36.08 -9.67 29.00
CA LYS A 167 35.69 -8.85 30.15
C LYS A 167 34.34 -9.23 30.75
N ILE A 168 33.59 -10.16 30.15
CA ILE A 168 32.30 -10.63 30.66
C ILE A 168 32.34 -10.99 32.15
N PRO A 169 33.31 -11.79 32.66
CA PRO A 169 33.39 -12.09 34.10
C PRO A 169 33.50 -10.84 34.97
N GLN A 170 34.29 -9.85 34.55
CA GLN A 170 34.44 -8.59 35.28
C GLN A 170 33.13 -7.81 35.33
N TYR A 171 32.37 -7.78 34.23
CA TYR A 171 31.05 -7.13 34.21
C TYR A 171 30.01 -7.84 35.08
N LEU A 172 30.09 -9.18 35.19
CA LEU A 172 29.23 -9.94 36.09
C LEU A 172 29.60 -9.69 37.57
N ASP A 173 30.89 -9.62 37.89
CA ASP A 173 31.36 -9.23 39.23
C ASP A 173 30.91 -7.80 39.61
N ASP A 174 30.94 -6.88 38.64
CA ASP A 174 30.47 -5.51 38.84
C ASP A 174 28.94 -5.43 38.99
N LEU A 175 28.20 -6.28 38.28
CA LEU A 175 26.75 -6.44 38.47
C LEU A 175 26.45 -6.91 39.89
N GLU A 176 27.17 -7.91 40.41
CA GLU A 176 27.00 -8.42 41.77
C GLU A 176 27.20 -7.32 42.82
N LYS A 177 28.25 -6.51 42.65
CA LYS A 177 28.54 -5.39 43.57
C LYS A 177 27.49 -4.29 43.50
N LYS A 178 27.03 -3.94 42.29
CA LYS A 178 26.13 -2.80 42.04
C LYS A 178 24.67 -3.15 42.36
N TRP A 179 24.28 -4.40 42.17
CA TRP A 179 22.90 -4.87 42.27
C TRP A 179 22.80 -6.17 43.09
N PRO A 180 23.01 -6.11 44.42
CA PRO A 180 23.06 -7.30 45.28
C PRO A 180 21.76 -8.13 45.25
N ASN A 181 20.62 -7.51 44.98
CA ASN A 181 19.33 -8.21 44.86
C ASN A 181 19.22 -9.10 43.61
N LEU A 182 20.06 -8.88 42.59
CA LEU A 182 20.06 -9.69 41.37
C LEU A 182 20.97 -10.92 41.50
N VAL A 183 21.86 -10.95 42.49
CA VAL A 183 22.88 -11.99 42.65
C VAL A 183 22.30 -13.42 42.68
N PRO A 184 21.21 -13.72 43.42
CA PRO A 184 20.71 -15.09 43.52
C PRO A 184 20.31 -15.72 42.18
N GLU A 185 19.90 -14.91 41.21
CA GLU A 185 19.35 -15.38 39.93
C GLU A 185 20.30 -15.11 38.75
N TYR A 186 21.04 -13.99 38.77
CA TYR A 186 21.84 -13.52 37.63
C TYR A 186 23.33 -13.87 37.71
N THR A 187 23.79 -14.52 38.78
CA THR A 187 25.18 -15.00 38.92
C THR A 187 25.27 -16.52 38.82
N ARG A 188 26.46 -17.03 38.50
CA ARG A 188 26.68 -18.47 38.36
C ARG A 188 26.60 -19.15 39.73
N SER A 189 25.46 -19.77 40.03
CA SER A 189 25.29 -20.57 41.24
C SER A 189 25.89 -21.98 41.09
N THR A 190 26.38 -22.56 42.19
CA THR A 190 26.79 -23.97 42.27
C THR A 190 25.64 -24.96 42.02
N SER A 191 24.39 -24.48 42.07
CA SER A 191 23.20 -25.26 41.71
C SER A 191 23.01 -25.43 40.20
N LEU A 192 23.60 -24.55 39.37
CA LEU A 192 23.52 -24.65 37.91
C LEU A 192 24.45 -25.75 37.41
N LYS A 193 23.87 -26.87 36.98
CA LYS A 193 24.59 -28.00 36.39
C LYS A 193 24.19 -28.17 34.93
N ASP A 194 25.19 -28.37 34.07
CA ASP A 194 24.96 -28.69 32.67
C ASP A 194 24.70 -30.20 32.52
N PRO A 195 23.47 -30.63 32.18
CA PRO A 195 23.12 -32.04 32.15
C PRO A 195 23.82 -32.82 31.03
N LEU A 196 24.18 -32.15 29.92
CA LEU A 196 24.88 -32.79 28.80
C LEU A 196 26.40 -32.83 28.99
N PHE A 197 26.92 -32.05 29.95
CA PHE A 197 28.35 -31.92 30.21
C PHE A 197 28.65 -32.01 31.72
N VAL A 198 28.16 -33.07 32.37
CA VAL A 198 28.64 -33.46 33.69
C VAL A 198 30.09 -33.94 33.55
N THR A 199 30.98 -33.35 34.37
CA THR A 199 32.43 -33.61 34.47
C THR A 199 32.87 -35.01 34.03
N ASP A 200 33.95 -35.02 33.22
CA ASP A 200 34.80 -36.08 32.64
C ASP A 200 35.16 -37.34 33.49
N SER A 201 34.44 -37.63 34.57
CA SER A 201 34.67 -38.79 35.44
C SER A 201 34.01 -40.08 34.95
N LEU A 202 32.99 -40.01 34.07
CA LEU A 202 32.31 -41.21 33.53
C LEU A 202 32.84 -41.65 32.15
N TYR A 203 33.61 -40.81 31.45
CA TYR A 203 34.31 -41.21 30.23
C TYR A 203 35.62 -41.96 30.51
N ARG A 204 36.12 -41.93 31.76
CA ARG A 204 37.27 -42.74 32.19
C ARG A 204 36.95 -44.22 32.42
N ASP A 205 35.68 -44.63 32.33
CA ASP A 205 35.25 -46.01 32.53
C ASP A 205 34.90 -46.76 31.23
N ARG A 206 34.87 -46.08 30.07
CA ARG A 206 34.84 -46.74 28.75
C ARG A 206 36.20 -47.18 28.24
N GLY A 207 37.28 -46.62 28.79
CA GLY A 207 38.63 -47.13 28.57
C GLY A 207 38.87 -48.47 29.28
N ILE A 208 38.24 -48.69 30.44
CA ILE A 208 38.40 -49.94 31.19
C ILE A 208 37.75 -51.10 30.45
N TRP A 209 36.60 -50.93 29.79
CA TRP A 209 36.03 -52.00 28.97
C TRP A 209 36.80 -52.27 27.67
N GLN A 210 37.47 -51.28 27.08
CA GLN A 210 38.37 -51.51 25.93
C GLN A 210 39.70 -52.14 26.33
N THR A 211 40.26 -51.79 27.50
CA THR A 211 41.47 -52.43 28.05
C THR A 211 41.16 -53.82 28.62
N VAL A 212 39.99 -54.03 29.22
CA VAL A 212 39.52 -55.36 29.67
C VAL A 212 39.15 -56.22 28.46
N PHE A 213 38.52 -55.67 27.41
CA PHE A 213 38.35 -56.41 26.16
C PHE A 213 39.68 -56.70 25.48
N SER A 214 40.65 -55.76 25.46
CA SER A 214 41.96 -56.02 24.83
C SER A 214 42.75 -57.07 25.61
N VAL A 215 42.71 -57.05 26.95
CA VAL A 215 43.38 -58.05 27.81
C VAL A 215 42.68 -59.42 27.74
N LEU A 216 41.34 -59.46 27.69
CA LEU A 216 40.59 -60.72 27.52
C LEU A 216 40.74 -61.28 26.09
N TRP A 217 40.78 -60.42 25.07
CA TRP A 217 40.95 -60.80 23.67
C TRP A 217 42.39 -61.23 23.36
N GLU A 218 43.40 -60.57 23.94
CA GLU A 218 44.79 -61.03 23.89
C GLU A 218 45.00 -62.32 24.70
N GLY A 219 44.28 -62.50 25.81
CA GLY A 219 44.24 -63.77 26.54
C GLY A 219 43.62 -64.91 25.70
N ILE A 220 42.58 -64.64 24.93
CA ILE A 220 41.94 -65.60 24.01
C ILE A 220 42.84 -65.90 22.80
N LEU A 221 43.54 -64.90 22.25
CA LEU A 221 44.53 -65.09 21.17
C LEU A 221 45.79 -65.82 21.64
N ALA A 222 46.25 -65.58 22.88
CA ALA A 222 47.34 -66.32 23.49
C ALA A 222 46.93 -67.79 23.78
N PHE A 223 45.68 -68.03 24.18
CA PHE A 223 45.16 -69.39 24.38
C PHE A 223 45.02 -70.16 23.06
N LEU A 224 44.60 -69.49 21.98
CA LEU A 224 44.60 -70.04 20.62
C LEU A 224 46.00 -70.23 20.04
N GLY A 225 46.96 -69.34 20.38
CA GLY A 225 48.37 -69.44 20.01
C GLY A 225 49.11 -70.59 20.72
N ILE A 226 48.72 -70.92 21.96
CA ILE A 226 49.22 -72.11 22.69
C ILE A 226 48.61 -73.40 22.10
N LEU A 227 47.37 -73.36 21.62
CA LEU A 227 46.73 -74.50 20.93
C LEU A 227 47.28 -74.72 19.50
N LEU A 228 47.89 -73.70 18.89
CA LEU A 228 48.38 -73.71 17.49
C LEU A 228 49.91 -73.51 17.35
N GLY A 229 50.65 -73.48 18.45
CA GLY A 229 52.11 -73.65 18.46
C GLY A 229 52.98 -72.44 18.12
N TRP A 230 52.70 -71.25 18.66
CA TRP A 230 53.65 -70.12 18.63
C TRP A 230 53.96 -69.57 20.02
N GLY A 231 55.25 -69.45 20.33
CA GLY A 231 55.77 -68.99 21.61
C GLY A 231 56.38 -67.59 21.56
N ALA A 232 56.37 -66.98 22.76
CA ALA A 232 57.34 -66.03 23.33
C ALA A 232 56.88 -64.58 23.61
N LEU A 233 56.74 -64.32 24.93
CA LEU A 233 57.24 -63.21 25.76
C LEU A 233 57.21 -61.75 25.30
N ALA A 234 56.69 -60.85 26.16
CA ALA A 234 57.51 -59.90 26.97
C ALA A 234 56.71 -59.09 28.00
N SER A 235 57.44 -58.55 28.99
CA SER A 235 57.09 -58.12 30.35
C SER A 235 56.22 -56.86 30.53
N ILE A 236 55.53 -56.83 31.68
CA ILE A 236 54.88 -55.67 32.30
C ILE A 236 55.85 -55.03 33.31
N ASP A 237 55.95 -53.69 33.33
CA ASP A 237 56.57 -52.94 34.42
C ASP A 237 55.57 -51.94 35.04
N HIS A 238 55.57 -51.87 36.37
CA HIS A 238 54.64 -51.09 37.19
C HIS A 238 55.37 -49.90 37.83
N GLY A 239 55.01 -48.68 37.42
CA GLY A 239 55.44 -47.44 38.07
C GLY A 239 54.27 -46.73 38.75
N ALA A 240 54.20 -46.84 40.08
CA ALA A 240 53.31 -46.07 40.93
C ALA A 240 53.82 -44.63 41.09
N ASN A 241 52.94 -43.62 41.01
CA ASN A 241 53.19 -42.31 41.60
C ASN A 241 51.92 -41.55 41.97
N GLY A 242 51.77 -41.31 43.28
CA GLY A 242 51.38 -40.04 43.89
C GLY A 242 50.07 -39.38 43.48
N VAL A 243 49.04 -39.56 44.32
CA VAL A 243 47.81 -38.75 44.31
C VAL A 243 48.12 -37.35 44.84
N ALA A 244 48.13 -36.35 43.96
CA ALA A 244 47.99 -34.95 44.34
C ALA A 244 46.52 -34.53 44.14
N SER A 245 45.88 -34.09 45.23
CA SER A 245 44.53 -33.53 45.26
C SER A 245 44.43 -32.28 44.35
N SER A 246 43.83 -32.43 43.16
CA SER A 246 43.46 -31.31 42.30
C SER A 246 42.03 -30.86 42.61
N GLN A 247 41.89 -29.62 43.07
CA GLN A 247 40.62 -28.91 43.11
C GLN A 247 40.00 -28.86 41.71
N ILE A 248 38.72 -29.23 41.60
CA ILE A 248 37.95 -29.28 40.36
C ILE A 248 37.79 -27.85 39.81
N LYS A 249 38.53 -27.49 38.76
CA LYS A 249 38.29 -26.24 38.00
C LYS A 249 37.10 -26.43 37.06
N SER A 250 36.02 -25.67 37.27
CA SER A 250 34.91 -25.57 36.32
C SER A 250 35.36 -24.87 35.03
N ARG A 251 34.87 -25.28 33.86
CA ARG A 251 35.21 -24.63 32.58
C ARG A 251 34.57 -23.25 32.47
N ASP A 252 35.33 -22.30 31.90
CA ASP A 252 34.93 -20.92 31.65
C ASP A 252 33.92 -20.80 30.49
N MET A 253 33.06 -19.78 30.55
CA MET A 253 32.08 -19.43 29.50
C MET A 253 32.79 -19.06 28.19
N HIS A 254 32.20 -19.43 27.04
CA HIS A 254 32.75 -19.13 25.72
C HIS A 254 31.84 -18.22 24.89
N VAL A 255 32.46 -17.33 24.12
CA VAL A 255 31.80 -16.51 23.10
C VAL A 255 31.92 -17.21 21.75
N HIS A 256 30.78 -17.49 21.13
CA HIS A 256 30.69 -18.11 19.81
C HIS A 256 30.18 -17.11 18.78
N TYR A 257 30.64 -17.24 17.54
CA TYR A 257 30.24 -16.38 16.43
C TYR A 257 29.67 -17.26 15.31
N GLY A 258 28.42 -17.04 14.91
CA GLY A 258 27.85 -17.86 13.82
C GLY A 258 26.35 -17.74 13.65
N LEU A 259 25.76 -18.81 13.10
CA LEU A 259 24.39 -18.80 12.63
C LEU A 259 23.37 -19.00 13.76
N ILE A 260 22.40 -18.09 13.84
CA ILE A 260 21.24 -18.17 14.72
C ILE A 260 19.99 -18.46 13.88
N ALA A 261 19.23 -19.48 14.26
CA ALA A 261 17.96 -19.82 13.62
C ALA A 261 16.78 -19.21 14.40
N SER A 262 16.00 -18.38 13.71
CA SER A 262 14.89 -17.61 14.26
C SER A 262 13.54 -18.10 13.73
N GLY A 263 12.52 -18.19 14.58
CA GLY A 263 11.16 -18.56 14.14
C GLY A 263 10.12 -18.41 15.24
N ASN A 264 8.84 -18.42 14.90
CA ASN A 264 7.75 -18.15 15.87
C ASN A 264 7.34 -19.35 16.72
N GLN A 265 8.15 -20.42 16.77
CA GLN A 265 7.83 -21.63 17.52
C GLN A 265 8.95 -21.95 18.54
N VAL A 266 8.54 -22.28 19.77
CA VAL A 266 9.46 -22.83 20.78
C VAL A 266 9.81 -24.26 20.39
N ILE A 267 11.10 -24.55 20.25
CA ILE A 267 11.58 -25.92 19.97
C ILE A 267 11.82 -26.64 21.32
N LYS A 268 11.15 -27.78 21.50
CA LYS A 268 11.31 -28.71 22.65
C LYS A 268 11.53 -30.16 22.20
N ASP A 269 12.05 -30.34 20.98
CA ASP A 269 12.25 -31.65 20.35
C ASP A 269 13.66 -31.73 19.77
N ALA A 270 14.51 -32.55 20.39
CA ALA A 270 15.90 -32.73 19.97
C ALA A 270 16.01 -33.22 18.53
N GLY A 271 15.13 -34.13 18.09
CA GLY A 271 15.15 -34.65 16.72
C GLY A 271 14.84 -33.58 15.68
N PHE A 272 13.88 -32.70 15.95
CA PHE A 272 13.54 -31.56 15.11
C PHE A 272 14.68 -30.55 15.09
N ARG A 273 15.24 -30.21 16.25
CA ARG A 273 16.41 -29.33 16.38
C ARG A 273 17.59 -29.84 15.53
N ASP A 274 17.91 -31.13 15.63
CA ASP A 274 19.05 -31.71 14.93
C ASP A 274 18.82 -31.74 13.42
N ARG A 275 17.62 -32.12 12.96
CA ARG A 275 17.22 -32.03 11.55
C ARG A 275 17.24 -30.58 11.04
N LEU A 276 16.82 -29.62 11.85
CA LEU A 276 16.88 -28.20 11.50
C LEU A 276 18.32 -27.77 11.28
N ASN A 277 19.22 -28.11 12.20
CA ASN A 277 20.65 -27.82 12.07
C ASN A 277 21.22 -28.46 10.79
N GLU A 278 20.95 -29.74 10.54
CA GLU A 278 21.38 -30.45 9.32
C GLU A 278 20.87 -29.76 8.05
N SER A 279 19.59 -29.37 8.02
CA SER A 279 18.98 -28.69 6.88
C SER A 279 19.60 -27.32 6.57
N LEU A 280 20.29 -26.74 7.56
CA LEU A 280 21.00 -25.46 7.47
C LEU A 280 22.52 -25.64 7.36
N GLY A 281 22.96 -26.81 6.90
CA GLY A 281 24.38 -27.14 6.65
C GLY A 281 25.16 -27.47 7.92
N GLY A 282 24.47 -27.80 9.00
CA GLY A 282 25.06 -28.21 10.27
C GLY A 282 25.72 -27.08 11.06
N ASN A 283 25.51 -25.81 10.70
CA ASN A 283 26.24 -24.65 11.24
C ASN A 283 25.45 -23.81 12.25
N VAL A 284 24.24 -24.22 12.62
CA VAL A 284 23.42 -23.49 13.60
C VAL A 284 24.02 -23.67 14.99
N LEU A 285 24.13 -22.56 15.72
CA LEU A 285 24.67 -22.52 17.08
C LEU A 285 23.58 -22.26 18.12
N CYS A 286 22.55 -21.50 17.74
CA CYS A 286 21.47 -21.07 18.61
C CYS A 286 20.12 -21.03 17.88
N VAL A 287 19.04 -21.31 18.60
CA VAL A 287 17.65 -21.07 18.17
C VAL A 287 16.96 -20.05 19.09
N GLU A 288 16.18 -19.14 18.52
CA GLU A 288 15.42 -18.10 19.24
C GLU A 288 14.15 -17.69 18.44
N MET A 289 13.38 -16.71 18.92
CA MET A 289 12.02 -16.46 18.43
C MET A 289 11.68 -15.05 17.92
N GLU A 290 12.63 -14.11 17.88
CA GLU A 290 12.29 -12.72 17.57
C GLU A 290 13.15 -12.06 16.49
N ALA A 291 14.41 -12.50 16.32
CA ALA A 291 15.37 -11.80 15.48
C ALA A 291 14.90 -11.66 14.02
N ALA A 292 14.23 -12.66 13.45
CA ALA A 292 13.75 -12.61 12.07
C ALA A 292 12.77 -11.46 11.82
N GLY A 293 12.02 -11.01 12.83
CA GLY A 293 11.16 -9.82 12.72
C GLY A 293 11.92 -8.50 12.62
N LEU A 294 13.16 -8.45 13.12
CA LEU A 294 13.96 -7.24 13.21
C LEU A 294 14.91 -7.06 12.04
N MET A 295 15.63 -8.12 11.63
CA MET A 295 16.82 -8.01 10.77
C MET A 295 16.65 -7.16 9.50
N ASN A 296 15.46 -7.17 8.89
CA ASN A 296 15.23 -6.47 7.63
C ASN A 296 14.91 -4.97 7.78
N ASN A 297 14.31 -4.56 8.91
CA ASN A 297 13.78 -3.20 9.10
C ASN A 297 14.43 -2.47 10.27
N PHE A 298 15.16 -3.20 11.10
CA PHE A 298 15.91 -2.70 12.24
C PHE A 298 17.32 -3.31 12.17
N PRO A 299 18.27 -2.64 11.50
CA PRO A 299 19.62 -3.15 11.33
C PRO A 299 20.28 -3.45 12.68
N CYS A 300 20.37 -4.72 13.03
CA CYS A 300 20.85 -5.15 14.35
C CYS A 300 21.80 -6.34 14.32
N ILE A 301 22.59 -6.48 15.38
CA ILE A 301 23.28 -7.73 15.71
C ILE A 301 22.51 -8.47 16.81
N VAL A 302 22.48 -9.80 16.74
CA VAL A 302 21.76 -10.64 17.71
C VAL A 302 22.76 -11.30 18.65
N ILE A 303 22.51 -11.24 19.94
CA ILE A 303 23.36 -11.80 20.99
C ILE A 303 22.50 -12.65 21.91
N ARG A 304 22.76 -13.96 21.97
CA ARG A 304 21.96 -14.93 22.73
C ARG A 304 22.81 -15.66 23.76
N GLY A 305 22.45 -15.49 25.03
CA GLY A 305 22.95 -16.32 26.12
C GLY A 305 22.21 -17.66 26.13
N ILE A 306 22.93 -18.74 26.38
CA ILE A 306 22.39 -20.09 26.19
C ILE A 306 21.80 -20.61 27.49
N CYS A 307 20.48 -20.79 27.50
CA CYS A 307 19.71 -21.19 28.68
C CYS A 307 19.16 -22.62 28.63
N ASP A 308 19.11 -23.23 27.46
CA ASP A 308 18.67 -24.61 27.27
C ASP A 308 19.24 -25.20 25.97
N TYR A 309 18.91 -26.46 25.67
CA TYR A 309 19.33 -27.15 24.45
C TYR A 309 18.20 -27.37 23.43
N ALA A 310 17.07 -26.66 23.56
CA ALA A 310 15.91 -26.81 22.67
C ALA A 310 15.42 -28.28 22.55
N ASP A 311 15.40 -29.00 23.66
CA ASP A 311 14.92 -30.37 23.76
C ASP A 311 13.82 -30.53 24.83
N SER A 312 13.40 -31.76 25.07
CA SER A 312 12.33 -32.09 26.01
C SER A 312 12.75 -31.92 27.48
N GLN A 313 14.05 -31.77 27.77
CA GLN A 313 14.59 -31.55 29.11
C GLN A 313 14.79 -30.07 29.44
N LYS A 314 14.42 -29.16 28.53
CA LYS A 314 14.43 -27.70 28.75
C LYS A 314 13.74 -27.31 30.06
N ASN A 315 14.46 -26.57 30.90
CA ASN A 315 13.95 -25.89 32.08
C ASN A 315 14.35 -24.39 32.06
N ASP A 316 13.92 -23.64 33.07
CA ASP A 316 14.11 -22.18 33.11
C ASP A 316 15.26 -21.74 34.03
N ASP A 317 16.00 -22.67 34.65
CA ASP A 317 16.98 -22.39 35.72
C ASP A 317 18.14 -21.50 35.25
N TRP A 318 18.51 -21.60 33.98
CA TRP A 318 19.64 -20.87 33.41
C TRP A 318 19.27 -19.53 32.79
N GLN A 319 17.98 -19.15 32.74
CA GLN A 319 17.54 -17.99 31.95
C GLN A 319 18.13 -16.66 32.43
N GLU A 320 18.12 -16.40 33.75
CA GLU A 320 18.61 -15.15 34.33
C GLU A 320 20.14 -15.03 34.19
N TYR A 321 20.89 -16.09 34.48
CA TYR A 321 22.34 -16.13 34.27
C TYR A 321 22.70 -15.98 32.77
N ALA A 322 22.02 -16.70 31.88
CA ALA A 322 22.24 -16.57 30.44
C ALA A 322 21.94 -15.15 29.93
N ALA A 323 20.87 -14.52 30.43
CA ALA A 323 20.55 -13.13 30.13
C ALA A 323 21.67 -12.18 30.61
N ALA A 324 22.22 -12.40 31.80
CA ALA A 324 23.35 -11.63 32.33
C ALA A 324 24.60 -11.75 31.44
N VAL A 325 24.95 -12.96 31.03
CA VAL A 325 26.10 -13.23 30.14
C VAL A 325 25.89 -12.55 28.77
N ALA A 326 24.68 -12.65 28.19
CA ALA A 326 24.36 -12.00 26.92
C ALA A 326 24.47 -10.47 27.02
N ALA A 327 23.95 -9.88 28.09
CA ALA A 327 24.02 -8.45 28.33
C ALA A 327 25.47 -7.96 28.58
N ALA A 328 26.26 -8.72 29.34
CA ALA A 328 27.67 -8.43 29.55
C ALA A 328 28.46 -8.49 28.22
N CYS A 329 28.14 -9.46 27.36
CA CYS A 329 28.72 -9.59 26.03
C CYS A 329 28.37 -8.40 25.13
N ALA A 330 27.10 -7.96 25.15
CA ALA A 330 26.64 -6.77 24.45
C ALA A 330 27.33 -5.49 24.96
N LYS A 331 27.54 -5.36 26.27
CA LYS A 331 28.36 -4.29 26.86
C LYS A 331 29.78 -4.32 26.32
N GLU A 332 30.43 -5.48 26.32
CA GLU A 332 31.79 -5.63 25.81
C GLU A 332 31.89 -5.22 24.33
N LEU A 333 30.93 -5.63 23.49
CA LEU A 333 30.88 -5.24 22.08
C LEU A 333 30.78 -3.73 21.90
N LEU A 334 29.91 -3.06 22.67
CA LEU A 334 29.70 -1.61 22.57
C LEU A 334 30.93 -0.79 22.97
N GLU A 335 31.83 -1.31 23.81
CA GLU A 335 33.11 -0.64 24.09
C GLU A 335 34.01 -0.50 22.86
N TYR A 336 33.84 -1.39 21.88
CA TYR A 336 34.65 -1.39 20.66
C TYR A 336 34.04 -0.56 19.53
N VAL A 337 32.75 -0.24 19.58
CA VAL A 337 32.07 0.62 18.60
C VAL A 337 32.49 2.08 18.80
N GLN A 338 33.11 2.70 17.78
CA GLN A 338 33.39 4.14 17.84
C GLN A 338 32.18 4.95 17.36
N PRO A 339 31.93 6.15 17.91
CA PRO A 339 30.88 7.04 17.41
C PRO A 339 31.00 7.32 15.91
N SER A 340 32.23 7.45 15.39
CA SER A 340 32.50 7.65 13.96
C SER A 340 32.09 6.46 13.09
N ASP A 341 32.10 5.24 13.62
CA ASP A 341 31.66 4.06 12.87
C ASP A 341 30.15 4.11 12.64
N LEU A 342 29.40 4.75 13.55
CA LEU A 342 27.97 4.99 13.42
C LEU A 342 27.67 6.15 12.47
N ASP A 343 28.62 7.05 12.16
CA ASP A 343 28.37 8.17 11.26
C ASP A 343 28.07 7.75 9.82
N GLY A 344 28.63 6.61 9.38
CA GLY A 344 28.33 6.02 8.07
C GLY A 344 27.04 5.22 7.99
N GLU A 345 26.41 4.90 9.13
CA GLU A 345 25.16 4.13 9.17
C GLU A 345 23.95 5.06 9.00
N CYS A 346 22.98 4.63 8.19
CA CYS A 346 21.74 5.37 7.98
C CYS A 346 20.85 5.26 9.22
N PRO A 347 20.29 6.37 9.75
CA PRO A 347 19.29 6.29 10.81
C PRO A 347 18.11 5.39 10.42
N ILE A 348 17.64 4.57 11.36
CA ILE A 348 16.61 3.56 11.07
C ILE A 348 15.30 4.21 10.60
N LYS A 349 14.98 5.42 11.09
CA LYS A 349 13.80 6.18 10.64
C LYS A 349 13.80 6.44 9.12
N ASP A 350 14.96 6.65 8.52
CA ASP A 350 15.08 7.07 7.13
C ASP A 350 14.91 5.85 6.21
N ILE A 351 15.38 4.67 6.65
CA ILE A 351 15.10 3.38 6.03
C ILE A 351 13.58 3.13 6.00
N LEU A 352 12.90 3.36 7.13
CA LEU A 352 11.45 3.22 7.22
C LEU A 352 10.69 4.24 6.35
N GLY A 353 11.17 5.48 6.26
CA GLY A 353 10.60 6.53 5.41
C GLY A 353 10.58 6.17 3.92
N GLN A 354 11.68 5.59 3.42
CA GLN A 354 11.79 5.18 2.01
C GLN A 354 10.74 4.15 1.59
N VAL A 355 10.37 3.23 2.51
CA VAL A 355 9.34 2.21 2.26
C VAL A 355 7.96 2.85 2.17
N LEU A 356 7.63 3.78 3.07
CA LEU A 356 6.35 4.51 3.09
C LEU A 356 6.15 5.34 1.81
N ASP A 357 7.21 5.97 1.31
CA ASP A 357 7.16 6.75 0.07
C ASP A 357 6.88 5.88 -1.16
N ALA A 358 7.49 4.68 -1.22
CA ALA A 358 7.26 3.74 -2.31
C ALA A 358 5.81 3.22 -2.36
N VAL A 359 5.21 2.96 -1.19
CA VAL A 359 3.80 2.55 -1.08
C VAL A 359 2.88 3.67 -1.55
N SER A 360 3.13 4.91 -1.13
CA SER A 360 2.33 6.07 -1.51
C SER A 360 2.33 6.31 -3.03
N ARG A 361 3.50 6.21 -3.67
CA ARG A 361 3.62 6.29 -5.14
C ARG A 361 2.81 5.21 -5.86
N THR A 362 2.75 4.01 -5.29
CA THR A 362 1.99 2.89 -5.87
C THR A 362 0.48 3.14 -5.80
N GLY A 363 -0.01 3.71 -4.69
CA GLY A 363 -1.43 4.08 -4.55
C GLY A 363 -1.91 5.06 -5.63
N ALA A 364 -1.13 6.11 -5.90
CA ALA A 364 -1.45 7.10 -6.93
C ALA A 364 -1.54 6.51 -8.36
N ILE A 365 -0.68 5.53 -8.67
CA ILE A 365 -0.71 4.83 -9.96
C ILE A 365 -2.00 4.00 -10.09
N VAL A 366 -2.40 3.30 -9.02
CA VAL A 366 -3.62 2.48 -9.00
C VAL A 366 -4.88 3.33 -9.22
N GLU A 367 -4.97 4.51 -8.57
CA GLU A 367 -6.09 5.44 -8.78
C GLU A 367 -6.17 5.93 -10.22
N THR A 368 -5.04 6.24 -10.84
CA THR A 368 -4.98 6.68 -12.25
C THR A 368 -5.42 5.57 -13.21
N VAL A 369 -5.05 4.31 -12.93
CA VAL A 369 -5.49 3.17 -13.74
C VAL A 369 -6.99 2.94 -13.59
N ARG A 370 -7.51 3.04 -12.36
CA ARG A 370 -8.94 2.89 -12.08
C ARG A 370 -9.77 3.95 -12.80
N SER A 371 -9.38 5.22 -12.77
CA SER A 371 -10.16 6.28 -13.44
C SER A 371 -10.25 6.07 -14.96
N ARG A 372 -9.16 5.58 -15.59
CA ARG A 372 -9.15 5.24 -17.02
C ARG A 372 -10.04 4.04 -17.36
N LEU A 373 -10.13 3.06 -16.47
CA LEU A 373 -11.04 1.93 -16.63
C LEU A 373 -12.50 2.39 -16.49
N ASP A 374 -12.81 3.18 -15.47
CA ASP A 374 -14.17 3.70 -15.23
C ASP A 374 -14.66 4.54 -16.44
N GLN A 375 -13.81 5.40 -17.03
CA GLN A 375 -14.15 6.16 -18.23
C GLN A 375 -14.44 5.28 -19.45
N LYS A 376 -13.68 4.20 -19.63
CA LYS A 376 -13.87 3.28 -20.74
C LYS A 376 -15.19 2.51 -20.60
N ASP A 377 -15.50 2.08 -19.38
CA ASP A 377 -16.75 1.38 -19.07
C ASP A 377 -17.96 2.30 -19.25
N ASP A 378 -17.88 3.56 -18.79
CA ASP A 378 -18.97 4.53 -18.95
C ASP A 378 -19.26 4.82 -20.45
N LEU A 379 -18.22 4.94 -21.29
CA LEU A 379 -18.38 5.09 -22.75
C LEU A 379 -18.98 3.84 -23.41
N GLU A 380 -18.61 2.63 -22.96
CA GLU A 380 -19.22 1.38 -23.45
C GLU A 380 -20.72 1.35 -23.12
N ILE A 381 -21.10 1.78 -21.92
CA ILE A 381 -22.50 1.81 -21.48
C ILE A 381 -23.30 2.84 -22.27
N LEU A 382 -22.79 4.06 -22.43
CA LEU A 382 -23.48 5.12 -23.18
C LEU A 382 -23.74 4.72 -24.63
N ASN A 383 -22.74 4.13 -25.30
CA ASN A 383 -22.90 3.61 -26.67
C ASN A 383 -23.79 2.37 -26.74
N TRP A 384 -23.87 1.59 -25.67
CA TRP A 384 -24.85 0.52 -25.56
C TRP A 384 -26.28 1.05 -25.44
N ILE A 385 -26.55 2.16 -24.75
CA ILE A 385 -27.91 2.76 -24.69
C ILE A 385 -28.38 3.10 -26.09
N THR A 386 -27.58 3.89 -26.80
CA THR A 386 -27.83 4.23 -28.21
C THR A 386 -26.54 4.60 -28.93
N PRO A 387 -26.35 4.14 -30.18
CA PRO A 387 -25.24 4.59 -31.01
C PRO A 387 -25.49 5.97 -31.64
N PHE A 388 -26.71 6.50 -31.57
CA PHE A 388 -27.08 7.75 -32.22
C PHE A 388 -26.51 8.96 -31.47
N GLU A 389 -25.98 9.93 -32.23
CA GLU A 389 -25.38 11.16 -31.71
C GLU A 389 -25.88 12.36 -32.51
N HIS A 390 -26.25 13.44 -31.82
CA HIS A 390 -26.67 14.70 -32.44
C HIS A 390 -25.56 15.78 -32.44
N GLY A 391 -24.42 15.51 -31.79
CA GLY A 391 -23.25 16.40 -31.73
C GLY A 391 -22.73 16.84 -33.11
N PRO A 392 -22.56 15.91 -34.08
CA PRO A 392 -22.16 16.27 -35.44
C PRO A 392 -23.15 17.23 -36.13
N GLN A 393 -24.46 16.95 -36.07
CA GLN A 393 -25.50 17.80 -36.65
C GLN A 393 -25.50 19.19 -36.03
N GLN A 394 -25.38 19.28 -34.69
CA GLN A 394 -25.27 20.55 -33.99
C GLN A 394 -24.09 21.39 -34.51
N SER A 395 -22.92 20.76 -34.68
CA SER A 395 -21.72 21.43 -35.18
C SER A 395 -21.90 21.93 -36.62
N ASP A 396 -22.51 21.12 -37.48
CA ASP A 396 -22.73 21.45 -38.89
C ASP A 396 -23.77 22.56 -39.05
N TYR A 397 -24.91 22.49 -38.37
CA TYR A 397 -25.94 23.53 -38.44
C TYR A 397 -25.45 24.85 -37.85
N PHE A 398 -24.76 24.80 -36.71
CA PHE A 398 -24.20 26.00 -36.12
C PHE A 398 -23.14 26.64 -37.02
N ARG A 399 -22.31 25.85 -37.73
CA ARG A 399 -21.32 26.37 -38.69
C ARG A 399 -21.96 27.02 -39.92
N LYS A 400 -23.13 26.56 -40.35
CA LYS A 400 -23.86 27.13 -41.50
C LYS A 400 -24.49 28.50 -41.21
N ARG A 401 -24.60 28.91 -39.95
CA ARG A 401 -25.20 30.21 -39.60
C ARG A 401 -24.33 31.36 -40.13
N GLN A 402 -24.96 32.46 -40.50
CA GLN A 402 -24.26 33.73 -40.63
C GLN A 402 -23.99 34.31 -39.23
N PRO A 403 -22.74 34.64 -38.86
CA PRO A 403 -22.46 35.27 -37.57
C PRO A 403 -23.26 36.56 -37.37
N GLY A 404 -23.84 36.73 -36.18
CA GLY A 404 -24.62 37.92 -35.82
C GLY A 404 -26.11 37.86 -36.15
N THR A 405 -26.60 36.77 -36.76
CA THR A 405 -28.04 36.51 -36.96
C THR A 405 -28.65 35.70 -35.82
N GLY A 406 -29.98 35.65 -35.75
CA GLY A 406 -30.77 34.89 -34.78
C GLY A 406 -30.78 35.45 -33.35
N GLN A 407 -30.14 36.60 -33.14
CA GLN A 407 -30.06 37.25 -31.81
C GLN A 407 -31.39 37.81 -31.34
N TRP A 408 -32.30 38.11 -32.27
CA TRP A 408 -33.63 38.62 -31.94
C TRP A 408 -34.41 37.62 -31.08
N LEU A 409 -34.30 36.32 -31.39
CA LEU A 409 -34.98 35.26 -30.62
C LEU A 409 -34.40 35.19 -29.21
N LEU A 410 -33.08 35.19 -29.09
CA LEU A 410 -32.41 35.17 -27.77
C LEU A 410 -32.73 36.41 -26.92
N ARG A 411 -33.13 37.52 -27.52
CA ARG A 411 -33.50 38.77 -26.83
C ARG A 411 -35.00 38.92 -26.62
N SER A 412 -35.82 38.02 -27.15
CA SER A 412 -37.26 38.10 -27.02
C SER A 412 -37.68 37.87 -25.56
N ALA A 413 -38.79 38.50 -25.15
CA ALA A 413 -39.28 38.39 -23.78
C ALA A 413 -39.67 36.95 -23.45
N GLU A 414 -40.27 36.26 -24.41
CA GLU A 414 -40.69 34.87 -24.34
C GLU A 414 -39.51 33.91 -24.15
N PHE A 415 -38.39 34.15 -24.87
CA PHE A 415 -37.18 33.35 -24.69
C PHE A 415 -36.54 33.59 -23.34
N GLN A 416 -36.48 34.84 -22.87
CA GLN A 416 -35.95 35.15 -21.54
C GLN A 416 -36.83 34.55 -20.44
N GLU A 417 -38.14 34.62 -20.55
CA GLU A 417 -39.07 33.99 -19.60
C GLU A 417 -38.88 32.47 -19.55
N TRP A 418 -38.78 31.83 -20.72
CA TRP A 418 -38.46 30.41 -20.82
C TRP A 418 -37.07 30.09 -20.25
N LEU A 419 -36.08 30.95 -20.44
CA LEU A 419 -34.73 30.77 -19.92
C LEU A 419 -34.62 31.01 -18.42
N GLU A 420 -35.49 31.81 -17.81
CA GLU A 420 -35.41 32.17 -16.39
C GLU A 420 -36.31 31.29 -15.51
N THR A 421 -37.43 30.82 -16.04
CA THR A 421 -38.43 30.06 -15.27
C THR A 421 -38.36 28.57 -15.55
N SER A 422 -38.31 27.73 -14.50
CA SER A 422 -38.33 26.26 -14.65
C SER A 422 -39.69 25.76 -15.16
N LYS A 423 -39.72 24.58 -15.80
CA LYS A 423 -40.94 23.93 -16.27
C LYS A 423 -41.68 24.74 -17.34
N GLN A 424 -40.95 25.45 -18.20
CA GLN A 424 -41.55 26.21 -19.29
C GLN A 424 -41.45 25.48 -20.62
N ILE A 425 -42.42 25.72 -21.49
CA ILE A 425 -42.40 25.28 -22.88
C ILE A 425 -42.36 26.53 -23.75
N LEU A 426 -41.37 26.61 -24.63
CA LEU A 426 -41.29 27.59 -25.69
C LEU A 426 -41.45 26.88 -27.02
N PHE A 427 -42.60 27.10 -27.65
CA PHE A 427 -42.93 26.52 -28.95
C PHE A 427 -42.71 27.55 -30.06
N CYS A 428 -41.99 27.17 -31.10
CA CYS A 428 -41.54 28.09 -32.13
C CYS A 428 -41.98 27.63 -33.52
N PRO A 429 -43.24 27.93 -33.93
CA PRO A 429 -43.72 27.57 -35.25
C PRO A 429 -43.11 28.50 -36.32
N GLY A 430 -42.96 28.01 -37.54
CA GLY A 430 -42.52 28.85 -38.66
C GLY A 430 -42.70 28.18 -40.01
N ILE A 431 -42.77 28.99 -41.07
CA ILE A 431 -42.91 28.50 -42.44
C ILE A 431 -41.67 27.68 -42.88
N PRO A 432 -41.78 26.81 -43.90
CA PRO A 432 -40.60 26.20 -44.52
C PRO A 432 -39.57 27.27 -44.91
N GLY A 433 -38.28 27.00 -44.72
CA GLY A 433 -37.22 27.97 -45.05
C GLY A 433 -37.06 29.15 -44.08
N ALA A 434 -37.87 29.27 -43.02
CA ALA A 434 -37.74 30.35 -42.02
C ALA A 434 -36.52 30.25 -41.09
N GLY A 435 -35.62 29.27 -41.29
CA GLY A 435 -34.37 29.15 -40.52
C GLY A 435 -34.49 28.46 -39.15
N LYS A 436 -35.57 27.72 -38.90
CA LYS A 436 -35.84 27.00 -37.63
C LYS A 436 -34.64 26.21 -37.11
N THR A 437 -34.08 25.31 -37.91
CA THR A 437 -32.91 24.49 -37.54
C THR A 437 -31.67 25.32 -37.18
N ILE A 438 -31.42 26.40 -37.92
CA ILE A 438 -30.30 27.30 -37.64
C ILE A 438 -30.51 28.01 -36.30
N LEU A 439 -31.72 28.51 -36.04
CA LEU A 439 -32.07 29.12 -34.76
C LEU A 439 -31.98 28.13 -33.60
N THR A 440 -32.46 26.89 -33.78
CA THR A 440 -32.32 25.83 -32.78
C THR A 440 -30.86 25.59 -32.42
N SER A 441 -29.97 25.53 -33.42
CA SER A 441 -28.53 25.37 -33.18
C SER A 441 -27.93 26.56 -32.41
N ILE A 442 -28.43 27.78 -32.64
CA ILE A 442 -28.03 28.99 -31.93
C ILE A 442 -28.48 28.92 -30.46
N VAL A 443 -29.72 28.49 -30.21
CA VAL A 443 -30.25 28.30 -28.85
C VAL A 443 -29.42 27.28 -28.07
N ILE A 444 -29.14 26.11 -28.66
CA ILE A 444 -28.32 25.07 -28.00
C ILE A 444 -26.92 25.62 -27.66
N ASN A 445 -26.30 26.35 -28.59
CA ASN A 445 -24.98 26.93 -28.35
C ASN A 445 -25.02 28.05 -27.27
N ASP A 446 -26.07 28.87 -27.23
CA ASP A 446 -26.26 29.89 -26.19
C ASP A 446 -26.40 29.26 -24.81
N LEU A 447 -27.19 28.18 -24.68
CA LEU A 447 -27.32 27.43 -23.42
C LEU A 447 -25.98 26.87 -22.94
N TYR A 448 -25.22 26.21 -23.82
CA TYR A 448 -23.88 25.71 -23.47
C TYR A 448 -22.92 26.82 -23.04
N ASN A 449 -23.01 28.00 -23.65
CA ASN A 449 -22.18 29.14 -23.28
C ASN A 449 -22.57 29.73 -21.93
N ARG A 450 -23.88 29.85 -21.65
CA ARG A 450 -24.39 30.42 -20.39
C ARG A 450 -24.13 29.52 -19.19
N PHE A 451 -24.34 28.21 -19.34
CA PHE A 451 -24.21 27.24 -18.25
C PHE A 451 -22.88 26.47 -18.31
N ARG A 452 -21.85 27.08 -18.92
CA ARG A 452 -20.54 26.43 -19.07
C ARG A 452 -19.90 26.14 -17.71
N GLY A 453 -19.70 24.86 -17.43
CA GLY A 453 -19.09 24.40 -16.17
C GLY A 453 -20.07 24.25 -15.00
N ASP A 454 -21.36 24.54 -15.20
CA ASP A 454 -22.41 24.24 -14.23
C ASP A 454 -22.90 22.80 -14.42
N THR A 455 -22.47 21.90 -13.55
CA THR A 455 -22.85 20.47 -13.59
C THR A 455 -24.27 20.22 -13.08
N THR A 456 -24.96 21.24 -12.55
CA THR A 456 -26.33 21.12 -12.06
C THR A 456 -27.36 21.31 -13.15
N VAL A 457 -26.96 21.81 -14.32
CA VAL A 457 -27.83 22.04 -15.49
C VAL A 457 -27.58 20.99 -16.57
N GLY A 458 -28.63 20.28 -16.95
CA GLY A 458 -28.60 19.27 -18.02
C GLY A 458 -29.08 19.87 -19.34
N ILE A 459 -28.39 19.60 -20.45
CA ILE A 459 -28.81 20.05 -21.79
C ILE A 459 -28.82 18.83 -22.70
N ALA A 460 -29.96 18.56 -23.33
CA ALA A 460 -30.12 17.51 -24.31
C ALA A 460 -30.96 17.99 -25.49
N TYR A 461 -30.67 17.48 -26.68
CA TYR A 461 -31.34 17.95 -27.88
C TYR A 461 -31.50 16.88 -28.96
N VAL A 462 -32.47 17.09 -29.83
CA VAL A 462 -32.84 16.19 -30.92
C VAL A 462 -33.13 17.00 -32.17
N TYR A 463 -32.61 16.54 -33.31
CA TYR A 463 -32.96 17.07 -34.64
C TYR A 463 -33.84 16.05 -35.37
N CYS A 464 -35.15 16.29 -35.49
CA CYS A 464 -36.02 15.47 -36.33
C CYS A 464 -35.69 15.74 -37.82
N ASN A 465 -35.81 14.72 -38.66
CA ASN A 465 -35.45 14.72 -40.09
C ASN A 465 -36.22 13.60 -40.80
N TYR A 466 -37.13 13.98 -41.69
CA TYR A 466 -38.03 13.05 -42.38
C TYR A 466 -37.31 12.00 -43.27
N GLN A 467 -36.05 12.25 -43.63
CA GLN A 467 -35.23 11.36 -44.46
C GLN A 467 -34.63 10.18 -43.67
N GLN A 468 -34.63 10.25 -42.34
CA GLN A 468 -34.02 9.25 -41.44
C GLN A 468 -35.08 8.47 -40.63
N LYS A 469 -36.13 7.97 -41.31
CA LYS A 469 -37.30 7.36 -40.64
C LYS A 469 -36.95 6.18 -39.74
N ASP A 470 -35.99 5.34 -40.11
CA ASP A 470 -35.58 4.19 -39.30
C ASP A 470 -34.81 4.59 -38.03
N GLU A 471 -34.16 5.76 -38.04
CA GLU A 471 -33.39 6.29 -36.90
C GLU A 471 -34.28 7.08 -35.92
N GLN A 472 -35.46 7.54 -36.36
CA GLN A 472 -36.34 8.44 -35.60
C GLN A 472 -37.56 7.76 -34.98
N ARG A 473 -37.37 6.54 -34.50
CA ARG A 473 -38.34 5.88 -33.63
C ARG A 473 -38.29 6.49 -32.23
N VAL A 474 -39.42 6.46 -31.52
CA VAL A 474 -39.57 7.10 -30.20
C VAL A 474 -38.52 6.60 -29.18
N ASP A 475 -38.16 5.31 -29.24
CA ASP A 475 -37.13 4.68 -28.43
C ASP A 475 -35.74 5.26 -28.70
N ASN A 476 -35.39 5.53 -29.95
CA ASN A 476 -34.10 6.14 -30.29
C ASN A 476 -34.00 7.60 -29.84
N LEU A 477 -35.07 8.38 -30.04
CA LEU A 477 -35.11 9.79 -29.64
C LEU A 477 -34.96 9.94 -28.12
N LEU A 478 -35.71 9.14 -27.36
CA LEU A 478 -35.64 9.16 -25.88
C LEU A 478 -34.33 8.58 -25.35
N SER A 479 -33.79 7.53 -25.99
CA SER A 479 -32.47 6.99 -25.64
C SER A 479 -31.35 8.00 -25.91
N SER A 480 -31.48 8.81 -26.97
CA SER A 480 -30.54 9.88 -27.28
C SER A 480 -30.55 10.99 -26.23
N LEU A 481 -31.75 11.40 -25.77
CA LEU A 481 -31.88 12.32 -24.64
C LEU A 481 -31.27 11.73 -23.36
N LEU A 482 -31.50 10.45 -23.08
CA LEU A 482 -30.92 9.76 -21.93
C LEU A 482 -29.39 9.74 -22.01
N LYS A 483 -28.82 9.37 -23.16
CA LYS A 483 -27.38 9.35 -23.39
C LYS A 483 -26.77 10.73 -23.11
N GLN A 484 -27.31 11.79 -23.70
CA GLN A 484 -26.79 13.16 -23.53
C GLN A 484 -26.85 13.63 -22.07
N LEU A 485 -27.98 13.42 -21.39
CA LEU A 485 -28.09 13.80 -19.97
C LEU A 485 -27.16 12.97 -19.08
N ALA A 486 -27.06 11.66 -19.31
CA ALA A 486 -26.17 10.80 -18.53
C ALA A 486 -24.68 11.12 -18.77
N GLU A 487 -24.31 11.46 -20.01
CA GLU A 487 -22.94 11.85 -20.40
C GLU A 487 -22.50 13.19 -19.81
N SER A 488 -23.44 14.10 -19.54
CA SER A 488 -23.14 15.40 -18.93
C SER A 488 -22.73 15.32 -17.45
N GLN A 489 -22.85 14.15 -16.80
CA GLN A 489 -22.47 13.93 -15.41
C GLN A 489 -20.99 13.54 -15.26
N SER A 490 -20.36 13.91 -14.14
CA SER A 490 -18.95 13.55 -13.86
C SER A 490 -18.72 12.04 -13.68
N SER A 491 -19.79 11.31 -13.38
CA SER A 491 -19.81 9.85 -13.30
C SER A 491 -21.17 9.36 -13.77
N LEU A 492 -21.21 8.25 -14.50
CA LEU A 492 -22.47 7.74 -15.03
C LEU A 492 -23.47 7.41 -13.91
N PRO A 493 -24.74 7.87 -14.01
CA PRO A 493 -25.74 7.64 -12.97
C PRO A 493 -25.96 6.16 -12.65
N GLY A 494 -26.16 5.83 -11.38
CA GLY A 494 -26.36 4.45 -10.93
C GLY A 494 -27.52 3.74 -11.64
N SER A 495 -28.63 4.45 -11.88
CA SER A 495 -29.79 3.93 -12.61
C SER A 495 -29.46 3.50 -14.05
N VAL A 496 -28.48 4.14 -14.69
CA VAL A 496 -28.00 3.78 -16.03
C VAL A 496 -27.10 2.54 -15.97
N LYS A 497 -26.19 2.47 -14.98
CA LYS A 497 -25.35 1.29 -14.74
C LYS A 497 -26.19 0.05 -14.43
N ASP A 498 -27.23 0.20 -13.63
CA ASP A 498 -28.15 -0.89 -13.29
C ASP A 498 -28.92 -1.38 -14.51
N LEU A 499 -29.43 -0.45 -15.34
CA LEU A 499 -30.09 -0.80 -16.60
C LEU A 499 -29.16 -1.61 -17.50
N TYR A 500 -27.91 -1.17 -17.64
CA TYR A 500 -26.90 -1.89 -18.41
C TYR A 500 -26.62 -3.29 -17.87
N ASN A 501 -26.36 -3.42 -16.58
CA ASN A 501 -26.01 -4.70 -15.95
C ASN A 501 -27.14 -5.73 -16.07
N GLN A 502 -28.41 -5.30 -15.97
CA GLN A 502 -29.58 -6.17 -16.10
C GLN A 502 -29.75 -6.77 -17.51
N HIS A 503 -29.32 -6.04 -18.53
CA HIS A 503 -29.56 -6.39 -19.94
C HIS A 503 -28.31 -6.90 -20.68
N LYS A 504 -27.10 -6.48 -20.28
CA LYS A 504 -25.82 -6.90 -20.90
C LYS A 504 -25.66 -8.41 -20.91
N GLN A 505 -25.91 -9.08 -19.78
CA GLN A 505 -25.75 -10.54 -19.66
C GLN A 505 -26.70 -11.30 -20.59
N LYS A 506 -27.91 -10.76 -20.77
CA LYS A 506 -28.96 -11.34 -21.63
C LYS A 506 -28.79 -10.99 -23.11
N ARG A 507 -27.90 -10.03 -23.44
CA ARG A 507 -27.67 -9.50 -24.80
C ARG A 507 -28.95 -8.99 -25.48
N ILE A 508 -29.81 -8.34 -24.71
CA ILE A 508 -31.05 -7.72 -25.21
C ILE A 508 -30.99 -6.19 -25.01
N ARG A 509 -31.85 -5.47 -25.73
CA ARG A 509 -32.07 -4.04 -25.55
C ARG A 509 -33.13 -3.79 -24.47
N PRO A 510 -33.02 -2.70 -23.70
CA PRO A 510 -34.05 -2.34 -22.74
C PRO A 510 -35.35 -1.98 -23.45
N SER A 511 -36.47 -2.20 -22.78
CA SER A 511 -37.76 -1.75 -23.25
C SER A 511 -37.90 -0.23 -23.17
N LEU A 512 -38.84 0.33 -23.94
CA LEU A 512 -39.13 1.76 -23.95
C LEU A 512 -39.52 2.29 -22.56
N ASP A 513 -40.31 1.52 -21.79
CA ASP A 513 -40.74 1.93 -20.45
C ASP A 513 -39.56 1.96 -19.46
N GLU A 514 -38.59 1.06 -19.62
CA GLU A 514 -37.35 1.09 -18.85
C GLU A 514 -36.49 2.30 -19.19
N ILE A 515 -36.33 2.63 -20.48
CA ILE A 515 -35.63 3.84 -20.94
C ILE A 515 -36.28 5.09 -20.35
N LEU A 516 -37.61 5.20 -20.45
CA LEU A 516 -38.36 6.34 -19.93
C LEU A 516 -38.20 6.50 -18.42
N ARG A 517 -38.28 5.39 -17.67
CA ARG A 517 -38.06 5.41 -16.22
C ARG A 517 -36.67 5.93 -15.87
N VAL A 518 -35.64 5.45 -16.57
CA VAL A 518 -34.25 5.89 -16.33
C VAL A 518 -34.03 7.32 -16.79
N LEU A 519 -34.55 7.73 -17.94
CA LEU A 519 -34.51 9.11 -18.44
C LEU A 519 -35.11 10.09 -17.44
N ARG A 520 -36.30 9.80 -16.90
CA ARG A 520 -36.93 10.63 -15.86
C ARG A 520 -36.07 10.70 -14.61
N SER A 521 -35.54 9.56 -14.16
CA SER A 521 -34.63 9.50 -12.99
C SER A 521 -33.36 10.33 -13.20
N VAL A 522 -32.77 10.31 -14.39
CA VAL A 522 -31.56 11.07 -14.72
C VAL A 522 -31.88 12.56 -14.85
N ALA A 523 -32.99 12.93 -15.48
CA ALA A 523 -33.41 14.32 -15.60
C ALA A 523 -33.64 14.99 -14.23
N MET A 524 -34.10 14.23 -13.22
CA MET A 524 -34.29 14.71 -11.85
C MET A 524 -32.99 14.95 -11.07
N ILE A 525 -31.84 14.49 -11.56
CA ILE A 525 -30.54 14.75 -10.93
C ILE A 525 -30.17 16.24 -11.08
N PHE A 526 -30.62 16.86 -12.16
CA PHE A 526 -30.33 18.25 -12.46
C PHE A 526 -31.28 19.18 -11.69
N SER A 527 -30.74 20.31 -11.23
CA SER A 527 -31.56 21.41 -10.71
C SER A 527 -32.46 21.98 -11.82
N ARG A 528 -31.96 21.90 -13.07
CA ARG A 528 -32.66 22.33 -14.27
C ARG A 528 -32.21 21.52 -15.48
N ALA A 529 -33.16 21.06 -16.29
CA ALA A 529 -32.86 20.39 -17.55
C ALA A 529 -33.46 21.17 -18.73
N PHE A 530 -32.72 21.34 -19.82
CA PHE A 530 -33.20 21.90 -21.07
C PHE A 530 -33.25 20.79 -22.12
N ILE A 531 -34.44 20.59 -22.72
CA ILE A 531 -34.66 19.63 -23.79
C ILE A 531 -35.09 20.39 -25.04
N ILE A 532 -34.29 20.29 -26.09
CA ILE A 532 -34.46 21.07 -27.32
C ILE A 532 -34.81 20.12 -28.46
N VAL A 533 -35.91 20.38 -29.17
CA VAL A 533 -36.38 19.53 -30.26
C VAL A 533 -36.58 20.35 -31.53
N ASP A 534 -35.75 20.10 -32.54
CA ASP A 534 -35.92 20.74 -33.84
C ASP A 534 -36.89 19.95 -34.73
N ALA A 535 -37.70 20.70 -35.49
CA ALA A 535 -38.55 20.21 -36.58
C ALA A 535 -39.49 19.06 -36.18
N LEU A 536 -40.27 19.24 -35.10
CA LEU A 536 -41.26 18.26 -34.63
C LEU A 536 -42.23 17.75 -35.71
N ASP A 537 -42.47 18.55 -36.75
CA ASP A 537 -43.29 18.15 -37.90
C ASP A 537 -42.67 17.03 -38.73
N GLU A 538 -41.34 16.89 -38.69
CA GLU A 538 -40.60 15.87 -39.42
C GLU A 538 -40.45 14.56 -38.65
N CYS A 539 -40.84 14.53 -37.38
CA CYS A 539 -40.89 13.31 -36.59
C CYS A 539 -42.03 12.38 -37.06
N GLN A 540 -41.74 11.08 -37.12
CA GLN A 540 -42.59 10.08 -37.79
C GLN A 540 -44.02 10.00 -37.23
N VAL A 541 -45.03 10.01 -38.12
CA VAL A 541 -46.45 9.97 -37.75
C VAL A 541 -46.98 8.53 -37.57
N SER A 542 -46.37 7.54 -38.24
CA SER A 542 -46.78 6.13 -38.09
C SER A 542 -46.53 5.62 -36.67
N ASP A 543 -47.33 4.63 -36.25
CA ASP A 543 -47.29 3.99 -34.92
C ASP A 543 -47.44 4.96 -33.73
N ASN A 544 -48.07 6.13 -33.95
CA ASN A 544 -48.30 7.14 -32.93
C ASN A 544 -47.00 7.70 -32.30
N CYS A 545 -45.85 7.56 -32.99
CA CYS A 545 -44.53 7.92 -32.50
C CYS A 545 -44.46 9.39 -32.03
N ARG A 546 -44.84 10.34 -32.90
CA ARG A 546 -44.86 11.78 -32.57
C ARG A 546 -45.73 12.10 -31.35
N ALA A 547 -46.94 11.55 -31.28
CA ALA A 547 -47.84 11.83 -30.17
C ALA A 547 -47.31 11.27 -28.85
N ARG A 548 -46.72 10.07 -28.87
CA ARG A 548 -46.08 9.45 -27.70
C ARG A 548 -44.86 10.24 -27.25
N PHE A 549 -44.00 10.65 -28.19
CA PHE A 549 -42.83 11.49 -27.89
C PHE A 549 -43.23 12.82 -27.25
N LEU A 550 -44.23 13.51 -27.80
CA LEU A 550 -44.78 14.74 -27.22
C LEU A 550 -45.32 14.52 -25.80
N SER A 551 -46.07 13.45 -25.57
CA SER A 551 -46.59 13.14 -24.23
C SER A 551 -45.46 12.95 -23.22
N GLU A 552 -44.36 12.31 -23.62
CA GLU A 552 -43.20 12.11 -22.75
C GLU A 552 -42.41 13.41 -22.49
N LEU A 553 -42.29 14.29 -23.49
CA LEU A 553 -41.69 15.62 -23.31
C LEU A 553 -42.47 16.45 -22.29
N PHE A 554 -43.80 16.43 -22.35
CA PHE A 554 -44.65 17.13 -21.37
C PHE A 554 -44.53 16.53 -19.96
N ILE A 555 -44.38 15.21 -19.85
CA ILE A 555 -44.08 14.58 -18.56
C ILE A 555 -42.73 15.06 -18.03
N LEU A 556 -41.69 15.15 -18.85
CA LEU A 556 -40.39 15.68 -18.42
C LEU A 556 -40.49 17.14 -17.97
N GLN A 557 -41.30 17.96 -18.65
CA GLN A 557 -41.57 19.34 -18.26
C GLN A 557 -42.19 19.45 -16.86
N MET A 558 -43.22 18.64 -16.56
CA MET A 558 -43.84 18.62 -15.22
C MET A 558 -42.82 18.30 -14.11
N HIS A 559 -41.79 17.53 -14.44
CA HIS A 559 -40.72 17.10 -13.54
C HIS A 559 -39.49 18.03 -13.51
N GLY A 560 -39.57 19.25 -14.07
CA GLY A 560 -38.51 20.26 -13.93
C GLY A 560 -37.82 20.67 -15.22
N ALA A 561 -38.09 20.00 -16.35
CA ALA A 561 -37.44 20.33 -17.61
C ALA A 561 -38.07 21.54 -18.31
N ASN A 562 -37.24 22.27 -19.03
CA ASN A 562 -37.65 23.32 -19.96
C ASN A 562 -37.59 22.77 -21.38
N ILE A 563 -38.69 22.89 -22.11
CA ILE A 563 -38.80 22.34 -23.47
C ILE A 563 -38.75 23.49 -24.47
N PHE A 564 -37.84 23.41 -25.43
CA PHE A 564 -37.86 24.25 -26.62
C PHE A 564 -38.20 23.37 -27.81
N ALA A 565 -39.17 23.75 -28.62
CA ALA A 565 -39.51 22.96 -29.80
C ALA A 565 -39.86 23.80 -31.01
N THR A 566 -39.38 23.41 -32.19
CA THR A 566 -39.73 24.06 -33.46
C THR A 566 -40.63 23.17 -34.31
N SER A 567 -41.51 23.77 -35.12
CA SER A 567 -42.34 23.02 -36.07
C SER A 567 -42.88 23.90 -37.19
N ARG A 568 -43.56 23.31 -38.17
CA ARG A 568 -44.44 24.02 -39.12
C ARG A 568 -45.81 24.29 -38.48
N PHE A 569 -46.61 25.12 -39.13
CA PHE A 569 -48.01 25.37 -38.78
C PHE A 569 -48.91 24.18 -39.13
N ILE A 570 -48.79 23.09 -38.38
CA ILE A 570 -49.63 21.90 -38.50
C ILE A 570 -50.66 21.93 -37.37
N PRO A 571 -51.98 21.99 -37.66
CA PRO A 571 -53.02 22.09 -36.63
C PRO A 571 -52.87 21.04 -35.51
N GLU A 572 -52.65 19.77 -35.87
CA GLU A 572 -52.46 18.68 -34.89
C GLU A 572 -51.29 18.90 -33.91
N ILE A 573 -50.26 19.66 -34.30
CA ILE A 573 -49.14 20.02 -33.43
C ILE A 573 -49.49 21.29 -32.65
N LEU A 574 -50.03 22.31 -33.33
CA LEU A 574 -50.42 23.58 -32.71
C LEU A 574 -51.39 23.36 -31.55
N ASP A 575 -52.40 22.51 -31.72
CA ASP A 575 -53.39 22.19 -30.69
C ASP A 575 -52.76 21.59 -29.43
N ARG A 576 -51.59 20.94 -29.54
CA ARG A 576 -50.85 20.37 -28.40
C ARG A 576 -50.07 21.43 -27.61
N PHE A 577 -49.83 22.60 -28.20
CA PHE A 577 -49.06 23.69 -27.62
C PHE A 577 -49.90 24.97 -27.37
N GLU A 578 -51.22 24.91 -27.50
CA GLU A 578 -52.13 26.08 -27.41
C GLU A 578 -51.94 26.90 -26.11
N THR A 579 -51.59 26.23 -25.02
CA THR A 579 -51.38 26.87 -23.69
C THR A 579 -49.92 27.25 -23.41
N SER A 580 -49.01 26.97 -24.34
CA SER A 580 -47.57 27.23 -24.19
C SER A 580 -47.19 28.62 -24.68
N VAL A 581 -46.09 29.16 -24.16
CA VAL A 581 -45.48 30.37 -24.72
C VAL A 581 -45.02 30.06 -26.14
N SER A 582 -45.37 30.93 -27.09
CA SER A 582 -45.10 30.70 -28.51
C SER A 582 -44.47 31.92 -29.17
N VAL A 583 -43.41 31.70 -29.94
CA VAL A 583 -42.73 32.74 -30.74
C VAL A 583 -42.60 32.27 -32.16
N GLU A 584 -43.16 33.02 -33.09
CA GLU A 584 -43.06 32.66 -34.50
C GLU A 584 -41.64 32.88 -35.04
N ILE A 585 -41.08 31.85 -35.65
CA ILE A 585 -39.84 31.93 -36.40
C ILE A 585 -40.11 32.44 -37.80
N ARG A 586 -39.63 33.65 -38.08
CA ARG A 586 -39.63 34.30 -39.40
C ARG A 586 -38.26 34.87 -39.72
N ALA A 587 -38.00 35.08 -41.01
CA ALA A 587 -36.84 35.84 -41.44
C ALA A 587 -36.94 37.30 -41.01
N ALA A 588 -36.07 37.73 -40.08
CA ALA A 588 -36.02 39.11 -39.63
C ALA A 588 -35.24 39.95 -40.64
N ASN A 589 -35.75 41.13 -41.01
CA ASN A 589 -35.12 42.00 -42.02
C ASN A 589 -33.65 42.30 -41.71
N ASP A 590 -33.31 42.53 -40.44
CA ASP A 590 -31.92 42.75 -39.99
C ASP A 590 -31.02 41.52 -40.18
N ASP A 591 -31.57 40.31 -40.03
CA ASP A 591 -30.81 39.07 -40.22
C ASP A 591 -30.62 38.76 -41.70
N VAL A 592 -31.64 39.01 -42.54
CA VAL A 592 -31.55 38.94 -44.00
C VAL A 592 -30.49 39.92 -44.52
N ALA A 593 -30.51 41.15 -44.01
CA ALA A 593 -29.50 42.17 -44.31
C ALA A 593 -28.08 41.70 -44.00
N LYS A 594 -27.83 41.17 -42.80
CA LYS A 594 -26.52 40.65 -42.39
C LYS A 594 -26.09 39.42 -43.20
N TYR A 595 -27.05 38.57 -43.57
CA TYR A 595 -26.79 37.43 -44.44
C TYR A 595 -26.29 37.90 -45.80
N ILE A 596 -26.99 38.84 -46.43
CA ILE A 596 -26.59 39.42 -47.73
C ILE A 596 -25.20 40.05 -47.61
N GLU A 597 -24.95 40.88 -46.60
CA GLU A 597 -23.64 41.51 -46.34
C GLU A 597 -22.50 40.50 -46.25
N GLY A 598 -22.72 39.38 -45.56
CA GLY A 598 -21.75 38.29 -45.44
C GLY A 598 -21.43 37.58 -46.76
N HIS A 599 -22.34 37.67 -47.74
CA HIS A 599 -22.25 36.96 -49.02
C HIS A 599 -22.01 37.90 -50.22
N VAL A 600 -21.93 39.22 -50.03
CA VAL A 600 -21.58 40.19 -51.09
C VAL A 600 -20.25 39.81 -51.76
N GLY A 601 -19.31 39.27 -50.99
CA GLY A 601 -18.02 38.75 -51.46
C GLY A 601 -18.12 37.57 -52.46
N GLN A 602 -19.29 36.97 -52.66
CA GLN A 602 -19.53 35.87 -53.58
C GLN A 602 -20.32 36.28 -54.84
N LEU A 603 -20.83 37.52 -54.87
CA LEU A 603 -21.59 38.05 -56.02
C LEU A 603 -20.67 38.34 -57.23
N PRO A 604 -21.21 38.40 -58.45
CA PRO A 604 -20.47 38.80 -59.64
C PRO A 604 -19.80 40.17 -59.48
N SER A 605 -18.65 40.39 -60.12
CA SER A 605 -17.83 41.61 -59.95
C SER A 605 -18.61 42.92 -60.20
N ILE A 606 -19.56 42.89 -61.13
CA ILE A 606 -20.43 44.03 -61.48
C ILE A 606 -21.32 44.49 -60.31
N VAL A 607 -21.66 43.58 -59.40
CA VAL A 607 -22.44 43.86 -58.18
C VAL A 607 -21.51 44.26 -57.03
N LYS A 608 -20.32 43.66 -56.96
CA LYS A 608 -19.33 43.94 -55.92
C LYS A 608 -18.76 45.37 -55.98
N GLU A 609 -18.63 45.93 -57.17
CA GLU A 609 -18.03 47.25 -57.40
C GLU A 609 -19.05 48.40 -57.37
N ASN A 610 -20.36 48.10 -57.31
CA ASN A 610 -21.43 49.10 -57.35
C ASN A 610 -22.23 49.13 -56.03
N GLN A 611 -21.95 50.13 -55.18
CA GLN A 611 -22.62 50.31 -53.88
C GLN A 611 -24.12 50.58 -54.00
N GLN A 612 -24.56 51.24 -55.07
CA GLN A 612 -25.97 51.50 -55.30
C GLN A 612 -26.72 50.21 -55.62
N LEU A 613 -26.14 49.36 -56.48
CA LEU A 613 -26.70 48.06 -56.84
C LEU A 613 -26.75 47.10 -55.63
N GLN A 614 -25.77 47.15 -54.73
CA GLN A 614 -25.80 46.40 -53.47
C GLN A 614 -26.95 46.86 -52.56
N GLY A 615 -27.18 48.17 -52.46
CA GLY A 615 -28.30 48.75 -51.72
C GLY A 615 -29.66 48.33 -52.29
N GLU A 616 -29.81 48.37 -53.60
CA GLU A 616 -31.02 47.94 -54.32
C GLU A 616 -31.29 46.44 -54.15
N ILE A 617 -30.26 45.59 -54.25
CA ILE A 617 -30.37 44.14 -54.02
C ILE A 617 -30.76 43.85 -52.56
N LYS A 618 -30.13 44.54 -51.61
CA LYS A 618 -30.42 44.37 -50.18
C LYS A 618 -31.87 44.73 -49.87
N ALA A 619 -32.35 45.88 -50.38
CA ALA A 619 -33.74 46.32 -50.20
C ALA A 619 -34.72 45.38 -50.91
N GLY A 620 -34.47 45.05 -52.17
CA GLY A 620 -35.36 44.20 -52.97
C GLY A 620 -35.47 42.77 -52.46
N ILE A 621 -34.36 42.15 -52.04
CA ILE A 621 -34.41 40.81 -51.41
C ILE A 621 -35.11 40.87 -50.06
N SER A 622 -34.84 41.88 -49.23
CA SER A 622 -35.51 42.01 -47.93
C SER A 622 -37.03 42.18 -48.06
N GLU A 623 -37.50 42.88 -49.10
CA GLU A 623 -38.92 43.04 -49.39
C GLU A 623 -39.55 41.76 -50.00
N ALA A 624 -38.80 41.02 -50.81
CA ALA A 624 -39.27 39.80 -51.46
C ALA A 624 -39.28 38.56 -50.55
N VAL A 625 -38.52 38.58 -49.44
CA VAL A 625 -38.24 37.40 -48.62
C VAL A 625 -39.44 36.90 -47.81
N ASP A 626 -40.52 37.68 -47.61
CA ASP A 626 -41.80 37.28 -46.96
C ASP A 626 -41.66 36.25 -45.79
N GLY A 627 -40.67 36.48 -44.92
CA GLY A 627 -40.39 35.62 -43.76
C GLY A 627 -39.59 34.33 -44.02
N MET A 628 -39.05 34.11 -45.22
CA MET A 628 -38.33 32.91 -45.65
C MET A 628 -36.87 33.20 -46.07
N TYR A 629 -35.87 32.56 -45.45
CA TYR A 629 -34.44 32.76 -45.81
C TYR A 629 -33.99 32.06 -47.12
N VAL A 630 -34.91 31.71 -48.04
CA VAL A 630 -34.54 30.91 -49.23
C VAL A 630 -33.72 31.72 -50.21
N LEU A 631 -32.40 31.54 -50.12
CA LEU A 631 -31.46 31.52 -51.23
C LEU A 631 -30.71 30.19 -51.12
N SER A 632 -31.27 29.15 -51.74
CA SER A 632 -30.63 27.84 -51.92
C SER A 632 -29.64 27.85 -53.06
#